data_AF-A0A1D9P3U5-F1
#
_entry.id   AF-A0A1D9P3U5-F1
#
_cell.length_a   1.000
_cell.length_b   1.000
_cell.length_c   1.000
_cell.angle_alpha   90.00
_cell.angle_beta   90.00
_cell.angle_gamma   90.00
#
_symmetry.space_group_name_H-M   'P 1'
#
loop_
_entity.id
_entity.type
_entity.pdbx_description
1 polymer ?
#
loop_
_entity_poly.entity_id
_entity_poly.type
_entity_poly.pdbx_seq_one_letter_code
_entity_poly.pdbx_strand_id
1 'polypeptide(L)' 'MTDYIAFCGLDCEQCDARKATVNEDNELRAKVAKEWSELNGVEITQDFDIMCCS' A
#
# COMPACT_ATOMS: atom_id res chain seq x y z
N MET A 1 -2.54 -20.87 4.81
CA MET A 1 -2.67 -20.24 3.49
C MET A 1 -3.60 -19.07 3.71
N THR A 2 -3.16 -17.84 3.48
CA THR A 2 -4.05 -16.68 3.59
C THR A 2 -4.86 -16.61 2.30
N ASP A 3 -6.19 -16.58 2.42
CA ASP A 3 -7.11 -16.66 1.29
C ASP A 3 -7.16 -15.35 0.47
N TYR A 4 -6.33 -14.37 0.82
CA TYR A 4 -6.34 -13.02 0.25
C TYR A 4 -4.98 -12.59 -0.32
N ILE A 5 -4.30 -13.48 -1.04
CA ILE A 5 -3.19 -13.05 -1.91
C ILE A 5 -3.79 -12.43 -3.18
N ALA A 6 -3.57 -11.13 -3.40
CA ALA A 6 -4.02 -10.45 -4.62
C ALA A 6 -3.08 -10.72 -5.81
N PHE A 7 -3.42 -10.21 -7.00
CA PHE A 7 -2.61 -10.41 -8.20
C PHE A 7 -1.20 -9.79 -8.10
N CYS A 8 -1.01 -8.80 -7.21
CA CYS A 8 0.30 -8.25 -6.88
C CYS A 8 1.19 -9.21 -6.07
N GLY A 9 0.65 -10.34 -5.59
CA GLY A 9 1.37 -11.34 -4.82
C GLY A 9 1.52 -11.00 -3.34
N LEU A 10 0.95 -9.90 -2.86
CA LEU A 10 0.95 -9.53 -1.45
C LEU A 10 -0.25 -10.11 -0.70
N ASP A 11 -0.04 -10.41 0.57
CA ASP A 11 -1.11 -10.73 1.50
C ASP A 11 -1.92 -9.47 1.84
N CYS A 12 -3.14 -9.41 1.31
CA CYS A 12 -4.02 -8.27 1.48
C CYS A 12 -4.48 -8.07 2.93
N GLU A 13 -4.44 -9.08 3.80
CA GLU A 13 -4.76 -8.90 5.23
C GLU A 13 -3.64 -8.15 5.95
N GLN A 14 -2.41 -8.32 5.48
CA GLN A 14 -1.22 -7.70 6.08
C GLN A 14 -0.79 -6.42 5.36
N CYS A 15 -1.23 -6.20 4.13
CA CYS A 15 -0.86 -5.06 3.28
C CYS A 15 -1.37 -3.71 3.82
N ASP A 16 -0.45 -2.87 4.30
CA ASP A 16 -0.79 -1.55 4.83
C ASP A 16 -1.30 -0.59 3.74
N ALA A 17 -0.85 -0.72 2.49
CA ALA A 17 -1.41 0.05 1.37
C ALA A 17 -2.91 -0.23 1.15
N ARG A 18 -3.32 -1.50 1.28
CA ARG A 18 -4.74 -1.89 1.20
C ARG A 18 -5.53 -1.35 2.39
N LYS A 19 -5.02 -1.52 3.62
CA LYS A 19 -5.66 -1.00 4.83
C LYS A 19 -5.86 0.52 4.73
N ALA A 20 -4.82 1.25 4.29
CA ALA A 20 -4.87 2.69 4.09
C ALA A 20 -5.88 3.11 3.02
N THR A 21 -6.02 2.31 1.96
CA THR A 21 -7.01 2.56 0.89
C THR A 21 -8.44 2.36 1.42
N VAL A 22 -8.73 1.20 2.02
CA VAL A 22 -10.08 0.81 2.48
C VAL A 22 -10.57 1.67 3.65
N ASN A 23 -9.67 2.09 4.54
CA ASN A 23 -10.02 2.90 5.71
C ASN A 23 -9.94 4.42 5.47
N GLU A 24 -9.59 4.85 4.25
CA GLU A 24 -9.34 6.26 3.94
C GLU A 24 -8.30 6.92 4.89
N ASP A 25 -7.31 6.15 5.32
CA ASP A 25 -6.33 6.54 6.34
C ASP A 25 -5.13 7.27 5.71
N ASN A 26 -5.25 8.59 5.57
CA ASN A 26 -4.22 9.44 4.96
C ASN A 26 -2.87 9.42 5.70
N GLU A 27 -2.85 9.18 7.02
CA GLU A 27 -1.59 9.11 7.76
C GLU A 27 -0.83 7.83 7.39
N LEU A 28 -1.54 6.70 7.30
CA LEU A 28 -0.95 5.45 6.85
C LEU A 28 -0.54 5.52 5.38
N ARG A 29 -1.31 6.23 4.54
CA ARG A 29 -0.95 6.51 3.14
C ARG A 29 0.40 7.23 3.02
N ALA A 30 0.60 8.29 3.79
CA ALA A 30 1.87 9.03 3.81
C ALA A 30 3.05 8.17 4.27
N LYS A 31 2.84 7.32 5.28
CA LYS A 31 3.87 6.39 5.77
C LYS A 31 4.27 5.38 4.69
N VAL A 32 3.30 4.72 4.07
CA VAL A 32 3.54 3.74 3.00
C VAL A 32 4.25 4.38 1.81
N ALA A 33 3.79 5.55 1.37
CA ALA A 33 4.40 6.29 0.26
C ALA A 33 5.89 6.59 0.53
N LYS A 34 6.21 7.04 1.75
CA LYS A 34 7.60 7.27 2.17
C LYS A 34 8.44 6.00 2.17
N GLU A 35 7.96 4.93 2.81
CA GLU A 35 8.69 3.66 2.89
C GLU A 35 8.95 3.07 1.50
N TRP A 36 7.95 3.10 0.61
CA TRP A 36 8.11 2.60 -0.75
C TRP A 36 9.03 3.48 -1.58
N SER A 37 9.01 4.80 -1.36
CA SER A 37 9.94 5.72 -2.02
C SER A 37 11.39 5.37 -1.67
N GLU A 38 11.65 5.14 -0.39
CA GLU A 38 12.99 4.78 0.12
C GLU A 38 13.46 3.42 -0.43
N LEU A 39 12.57 2.42 -0.48
CA LEU A 39 12.90 1.09 -0.98
C LEU A 39 13.21 1.05 -2.48
N ASN A 40 12.51 1.87 -3.26
CA ASN A 40 12.61 1.85 -4.73
C ASN A 40 13.48 2.96 -5.30
N GLY A 41 13.90 3.93 -4.48
CA GLY A 41 14.70 5.08 -4.92
C GLY A 41 13.95 6.01 -5.89
N VAL A 42 12.62 6.03 -5.81
CA VAL A 42 11.74 6.88 -6.63
C VAL A 42 10.78 7.65 -5.72
N GLU A 43 10.31 8.81 -6.15
CA GLU A 43 9.30 9.56 -5.40
C GLU A 43 7.92 8.92 -5.60
N ILE A 44 7.28 8.50 -4.51
CA ILE A 44 5.92 7.97 -4.46
C ILE A 44 5.09 8.92 -3.60
N THR A 45 3.95 9.36 -4.14
CA THR A 45 3.05 10.28 -3.43
C THR A 45 1.93 9.52 -2.72
N GLN A 46 1.39 10.11 -1.65
CA GLN A 46 0.34 9.49 -0.82
C GLN A 46 -1.05 9.42 -1.46
N ASP A 47 -1.21 9.95 -2.68
CA ASP A 47 -2.50 10.03 -3.37
C ASP A 47 -2.77 8.75 -4.18
N PHE A 48 -2.48 8.76 -5.48
CA PHE A 48 -2.80 7.65 -6.38
C PHE A 48 -1.76 6.53 -6.38
N ASP A 49 -0.50 6.84 -6.03
CA ASP A 49 0.62 5.92 -6.23
C ASP A 49 0.65 4.74 -5.25
N ILE A 50 -0.09 4.85 -4.15
CA ILE A 50 -0.21 3.81 -3.12
C ILE A 50 -1.50 2.99 -3.24
N MET A 51 -2.31 3.22 -4.29
CA MET A 51 -3.55 2.47 -4.46
C MET A 51 -3.26 0.99 -4.64
N CYS A 52 -3.76 0.18 -3.70
CA CYS A 52 -3.65 -1.26 -3.81
C CYS A 52 -4.47 -1.74 -5.01
N CYS A 53 -3.78 -2.43 -5.92
CA CYS A 53 -4.32 -3.22 -7.00
C CYS A 53 -5.37 -4.22 -6.48
N SER A 54 -6.65 -3.84 -6.54
CA SER A 54 -7.82 -4.69 -6.24
C SER A 54 -8.09 -5.71 -7.34
#